data_AF-B0KA51-F1
#
_entry.id   AF-B0KA51-F1
#
_cell.length_a   1.000
_cell.length_b   1.000
_cell.length_c   1.000
_cell.angle_alpha   90.00
_cell.angle_beta   90.00
_cell.angle_gamma   90.00
#
_symmetry.space_group_name_H-M   'P 1'
#
loop_
_entity.id
_entity.type
_entity.pdbx_description
1 polymer ?
#
loop_
_entity_poly.entity_id
_entity_poly.type
_entity_poly.pdbx_seq_one_letter_code
_entity_poly.pdbx_strand_id
1 'polypeptide(L)'
;MLDEELEKIDMIVERMGVSYKEAKEALEKSGGSVVDALIYIEENRKSWTETFTVAGSEVMDKIKELIKKGNVTKIRIKKDDKVLLEIPVTAGAISAVIIPQLTLVGAAVALLANCTIEVEKHDKSVTVLKEEKKKD
;
A
#
# COMPACT_ATOMS: atom_id res chain seq x y z
N MET A 1 33.28 3.65 -0.72
CA MET A 1 32.14 4.55 -0.39
C MET A 1 30.85 4.08 -1.04
N LEU A 2 30.87 3.68 -2.32
CA LEU A 2 29.72 3.00 -2.95
C LEU A 2 29.47 1.59 -2.41
N ASP A 3 30.53 0.92 -1.94
CA ASP A 3 30.48 -0.46 -1.46
C ASP A 3 29.70 -0.61 -0.14
N GLU A 4 29.80 0.40 0.75
CA GLU A 4 29.12 0.40 2.06
C GLU A 4 27.60 0.63 1.91
N GLU A 5 27.19 1.48 0.96
CA GLU A 5 25.76 1.71 0.68
C GLU A 5 25.12 0.47 0.08
N LEU A 6 25.81 -0.17 -0.88
CA LEU A 6 25.33 -1.40 -1.50
C LEU A 6 25.18 -2.53 -0.49
N GLU A 7 26.15 -2.71 0.41
CA GLU A 7 26.08 -3.72 1.48
C GLU A 7 24.86 -3.52 2.39
N LYS A 8 24.56 -2.28 2.77
CA LYS A 8 23.36 -1.96 3.56
C LYS A 8 22.06 -2.25 2.81
N ILE A 9 22.02 -1.98 1.51
CA ILE A 9 20.87 -2.27 0.65
C ILE A 9 20.68 -3.79 0.53
N ASP A 10 21.75 -4.55 0.29
CA ASP A 10 21.72 -6.01 0.20
C ASP A 10 21.16 -6.63 1.49
N MET A 11 21.63 -6.16 2.66
CA MET A 11 21.13 -6.63 3.96
C MET A 11 19.61 -6.43 4.13
N ILE A 12 19.05 -5.33 3.62
CA ILE A 12 17.62 -5.02 3.69
C ILE A 12 16.84 -5.92 2.72
N VAL A 13 17.35 -6.10 1.49
CA VAL A 13 16.75 -6.99 0.48
C VAL A 13 16.69 -8.43 0.98
N GLU A 14 17.80 -8.95 1.52
CA GLU A 14 17.88 -10.32 2.04
C GLU A 14 16.93 -10.57 3.21
N ARG A 15 16.80 -9.60 4.13
CA ARG A 15 15.96 -9.76 5.33
C ARG A 15 14.46 -9.57 5.08
N MET A 16 14.10 -8.63 4.22
CA MET A 16 12.69 -8.21 4.05
C MET A 16 12.06 -8.75 2.76
N GLY A 17 12.87 -9.26 1.82
CA GLY A 17 12.40 -9.71 0.51
C GLY A 17 11.81 -8.58 -0.34
N VAL A 18 12.33 -7.34 -0.18
CA VAL A 18 11.92 -6.16 -0.95
C VAL A 18 12.81 -5.96 -2.17
N SER A 19 12.39 -5.14 -3.14
CA SER A 19 13.25 -4.82 -4.28
C SER A 19 14.43 -3.91 -3.87
N TYR A 20 15.52 -3.95 -4.63
CA TYR A 20 16.68 -3.04 -4.46
C TYR A 20 16.28 -1.56 -4.41
N LYS A 21 15.28 -1.17 -5.21
CA LYS A 21 14.76 0.20 -5.24
C LYS A 21 14.07 0.57 -3.93
N GLU A 22 13.24 -0.32 -3.39
CA GLU A 22 12.55 -0.11 -2.10
C GLU A 22 13.56 -0.08 -0.94
N ALA A 23 14.53 -0.99 -0.95
CA ALA A 23 15.60 -1.01 0.05
C ALA A 23 16.43 0.28 0.04
N LYS A 24 16.79 0.78 -1.15
CA LYS A 24 17.47 2.07 -1.31
C LYS A 24 16.61 3.22 -0.78
N GLU A 25 15.35 3.31 -1.18
CA GLU A 25 14.46 4.38 -0.74
C GLU A 25 14.28 4.39 0.79
N ALA A 26 14.12 3.21 1.40
CA ALA A 26 14.01 3.08 2.85
C ALA A 26 15.31 3.52 3.54
N LEU A 27 16.47 3.13 3.02
CA LEU A 27 17.78 3.53 3.56
C LEU A 27 18.01 5.05 3.45
N GLU A 28 17.61 5.68 2.35
CA GLU A 28 17.70 7.14 2.15
C GLU A 28 16.78 7.90 3.12
N LYS A 29 15.53 7.45 3.30
CA LYS A 29 14.57 8.06 4.24
C LYS A 29 14.98 7.90 5.70
N SER A 30 15.72 6.85 5.99
CA SER A 30 16.25 6.54 7.33
C SER A 30 17.66 7.10 7.56
N GLY A 31 18.14 7.99 6.69
CA GLY A 31 19.44 8.66 6.88
C GLY A 31 20.64 7.70 6.90
N GLY A 32 20.53 6.55 6.22
CA GLY A 32 21.58 5.54 6.17
C GLY A 32 21.56 4.51 7.32
N SER A 33 20.58 4.57 8.22
CA SER A 33 20.38 3.58 9.28
C SER A 33 19.63 2.36 8.76
N VAL A 34 20.28 1.20 8.80
CA VAL A 34 19.66 -0.08 8.40
C VAL A 34 18.50 -0.45 9.32
N VAL A 35 18.65 -0.24 10.63
CA VAL A 35 17.61 -0.59 11.61
C VAL A 35 16.35 0.24 11.37
N ASP A 36 16.49 1.55 11.19
CA ASP A 36 15.36 2.43 10.95
C ASP A 36 14.73 2.16 9.57
N ALA A 37 15.53 1.78 8.56
CA ALA A 37 15.02 1.35 7.26
C ALA A 37 14.18 0.07 7.35
N LEU A 38 14.59 -0.90 8.18
CA LEU A 38 13.80 -2.11 8.43
C LEU A 38 12.46 -1.77 9.10
N ILE A 39 12.48 -0.93 10.15
CA ILE A 39 11.27 -0.47 10.84
C ILE A 39 10.33 0.26 9.88
N TYR A 40 10.87 1.18 9.06
CA TYR A 40 10.10 1.91 8.06
C TYR A 40 9.38 0.96 7.09
N ILE A 41 10.07 -0.09 6.61
CA ILE A 41 9.46 -1.10 5.72
C ILE A 41 8.36 -1.89 6.44
N GLU A 42 8.57 -2.27 7.71
CA GLU A 42 7.59 -3.01 8.52
C GLU A 42 6.30 -2.21 8.78
N GLU A 43 6.44 -0.95 9.20
CA GLU A 43 5.29 -0.06 9.45
C GLU A 43 4.49 0.19 8.17
N ASN A 44 5.18 0.40 7.06
CA ASN A 44 4.54 0.66 5.77
C ASN A 44 3.81 -0.58 5.23
N ARG A 45 4.30 -1.81 5.50
CA ARG A 45 3.56 -3.05 5.20
C ARG A 45 2.34 -3.26 6.08
N LYS A 46 2.43 -2.97 7.39
CA LYS A 46 1.28 -3.13 8.32
C LYS A 46 0.12 -2.22 7.94
N SER A 47 0.40 -0.93 7.71
CA SER A 47 -0.60 0.05 7.27
C SER A 47 -1.32 -0.40 5.99
N TRP A 48 -0.57 -0.98 5.05
CA TRP A 48 -1.12 -1.51 3.81
C TRP A 48 -2.13 -2.65 4.01
N THR A 49 -1.73 -3.70 4.72
CA THR A 49 -2.54 -4.92 4.90
C THR A 49 -3.82 -4.62 5.67
N GLU A 50 -3.74 -3.75 6.67
CA GLU A 50 -4.93 -3.27 7.40
C GLU A 50 -5.86 -2.54 6.43
N THR A 51 -5.33 -1.61 5.63
CA THR A 51 -6.10 -0.81 4.67
C THR A 51 -6.79 -1.65 3.58
N PHE A 52 -6.17 -2.72 3.09
CA PHE A 52 -6.80 -3.62 2.12
C PHE A 52 -7.87 -4.52 2.73
N THR A 53 -7.70 -4.91 3.99
CA THR A 53 -8.70 -5.69 4.73
C THR A 53 -9.95 -4.87 5.02
N VAL A 54 -9.81 -3.54 5.08
CA VAL A 54 -10.93 -2.60 5.20
C VAL A 54 -11.86 -2.67 4.00
N ALA A 55 -11.28 -2.60 2.81
CA ALA A 55 -12.04 -2.46 1.59
C ALA A 55 -12.85 -3.74 1.37
N GLY A 56 -14.16 -3.66 1.57
CA GLY A 56 -15.07 -4.79 1.43
C GLY A 56 -14.96 -5.47 0.04
N SER A 57 -15.41 -6.72 -0.05
CA SER A 57 -15.27 -7.55 -1.26
C SER A 57 -15.80 -6.88 -2.53
N GLU A 58 -16.95 -6.20 -2.45
CA GLU A 58 -17.57 -5.54 -3.60
C GLU A 58 -16.75 -4.34 -4.12
N VAL A 59 -16.17 -3.56 -3.20
CA VAL A 59 -15.29 -2.43 -3.56
C VAL A 59 -13.98 -2.97 -4.15
N MET A 60 -13.45 -4.04 -3.55
CA MET A 60 -12.27 -4.73 -4.06
C MET A 60 -12.47 -5.29 -5.48
N ASP A 61 -13.64 -5.84 -5.76
CA ASP A 61 -13.96 -6.37 -7.09
C ASP A 61 -14.08 -5.26 -8.14
N LYS A 62 -14.67 -4.11 -7.79
CA LYS A 62 -14.67 -2.92 -8.65
C LYS A 62 -13.26 -2.41 -8.93
N ILE A 63 -12.40 -2.35 -7.91
CA ILE A 63 -11.00 -1.96 -8.08
C ILE A 63 -10.31 -2.92 -9.05
N LYS A 64 -10.42 -4.23 -8.83
CA LYS A 64 -9.84 -5.25 -9.73
C LYS A 64 -10.35 -5.12 -11.16
N GLU A 65 -11.63 -4.82 -11.36
CA GLU A 65 -12.20 -4.61 -12.69
C GLU A 65 -11.60 -3.37 -13.38
N LEU A 66 -11.48 -2.26 -12.64
CA LEU A 66 -10.87 -1.03 -13.16
C LEU A 66 -9.39 -1.25 -13.52
N ILE A 67 -8.66 -1.98 -12.67
CA ILE A 67 -7.27 -2.38 -12.93
C ILE A 67 -7.20 -3.27 -14.18
N LYS A 68 -8.06 -4.28 -14.31
CA LYS A 68 -8.12 -5.18 -15.49
C LYS A 68 -8.42 -4.43 -16.78
N LYS A 69 -9.22 -3.36 -16.71
CA LYS A 69 -9.49 -2.47 -17.85
C LYS A 69 -8.29 -1.60 -18.23
N GLY A 70 -7.19 -1.64 -17.47
CA GLY A 70 -5.95 -0.92 -17.76
C GLY A 70 -6.07 0.61 -17.68
N ASN A 71 -7.15 1.11 -17.08
CA ASN A 71 -7.48 2.54 -17.08
C ASN A 71 -7.27 3.18 -15.71
N VAL A 72 -6.40 2.62 -14.87
CA VAL A 72 -6.11 3.12 -13.52
C VAL A 72 -4.62 3.42 -13.42
N THR A 73 -4.28 4.64 -13.02
CA THR A 73 -2.91 5.03 -12.68
C THR A 73 -2.64 4.90 -11.20
N LYS A 74 -3.63 5.21 -10.36
CA LYS A 74 -3.42 5.39 -8.93
C LYS A 74 -4.69 5.12 -8.12
N ILE A 75 -4.54 4.49 -6.97
CA ILE A 75 -5.61 4.27 -5.98
C ILE A 75 -5.22 5.00 -4.70
N ARG A 76 -6.14 5.77 -4.13
CA ARG A 76 -5.96 6.47 -2.86
C ARG A 76 -7.02 6.01 -1.89
N ILE A 77 -6.64 5.88 -0.62
CA ILE A 77 -7.56 5.56 0.46
C ILE A 77 -7.50 6.71 1.45
N LYS A 78 -8.64 7.35 1.66
CA LYS A 78 -8.81 8.53 2.50
C LYS A 78 -9.66 8.22 3.72
N LYS A 79 -9.39 8.89 4.83
CA LYS A 79 -10.23 8.91 6.02
C LYS A 79 -10.26 10.33 6.57
N ASP A 80 -11.44 10.88 6.79
CA ASP A 80 -11.61 12.24 7.32
C ASP A 80 -10.73 13.28 6.58
N ASP A 81 -10.80 13.29 5.25
CA ASP A 81 -10.00 14.11 4.31
C ASP A 81 -8.48 13.88 4.29
N LYS A 82 -7.93 12.99 5.12
CA LYS A 82 -6.53 12.59 5.07
C LYS A 82 -6.31 11.38 4.17
N VAL A 83 -5.35 11.47 3.26
CA VAL A 83 -4.88 10.31 2.48
C VAL A 83 -4.06 9.41 3.41
N LEU A 84 -4.58 8.23 3.70
CA LEU A 84 -3.89 7.21 4.50
C LEU A 84 -2.92 6.40 3.65
N LEU A 85 -3.33 6.10 2.41
CA LEU A 85 -2.56 5.27 1.50
C LEU A 85 -2.72 5.74 0.06
N GLU A 86 -1.62 5.77 -0.69
CA GLU A 86 -1.60 6.08 -2.12
C GLU A 86 -0.78 5.01 -2.86
N ILE A 87 -1.38 4.46 -3.92
CA ILE A 87 -0.91 3.25 -4.60
C ILE A 87 -0.81 3.53 -6.10
N PRO A 88 0.37 3.49 -6.71
CA PRO A 88 0.47 3.47 -8.17
C PRO A 88 0.09 2.09 -8.73
N VAL A 89 -0.84 2.06 -9.68
CA VAL A 89 -1.30 0.84 -10.37
C VAL A 89 -0.46 0.62 -11.63
N THR A 90 0.84 0.51 -11.45
CA THR A 90 1.78 0.10 -12.50
C THR A 90 2.08 -1.40 -12.38
N ALA A 91 2.32 -2.08 -13.50
CA ALA A 91 2.49 -3.54 -13.57
C ALA A 91 3.52 -4.12 -12.57
N GLY A 92 4.49 -3.34 -12.08
CA GLY A 92 5.46 -3.77 -11.06
C GLY A 92 5.03 -3.62 -9.60
N ALA A 93 3.96 -2.87 -9.30
CA ALA A 93 3.50 -2.62 -7.92
C ALA A 93 2.45 -3.64 -7.45
N ILE A 94 1.66 -4.22 -8.37
CA ILE A 94 0.57 -5.14 -8.03
C ILE A 94 1.10 -6.49 -7.51
N SER A 95 2.30 -6.93 -7.95
CA SER A 95 2.89 -8.20 -7.52
C SER A 95 3.34 -8.23 -6.06
N ALA A 96 3.66 -7.08 -5.45
CA ALA A 96 4.07 -6.98 -4.04
C ALA A 96 2.88 -6.98 -3.06
N VAL A 97 1.68 -6.69 -3.57
CA VAL A 97 0.47 -6.41 -2.77
C VAL A 97 -0.31 -7.68 -2.38
N ILE A 98 -0.03 -8.81 -3.03
CA ILE A 98 -0.83 -10.06 -2.92
C ILE A 98 -0.36 -10.98 -1.78
N ILE A 99 0.56 -10.55 -0.88
CA ILE A 99 0.93 -11.37 0.28
C ILE A 99 0.27 -10.85 1.57
N PRO A 100 -0.98 -11.26 1.88
CA PRO A 100 -1.57 -11.01 3.18
C PRO A 100 -1.24 -12.18 4.12
N GLN A 101 -0.64 -11.87 5.28
CA GLN A 101 -0.70 -12.74 6.44
C GLN A 101 -1.75 -12.13 7.37
N LEU A 102 -3.01 -12.59 7.25
CA LEU A 102 -4.17 -12.10 8.00
C LEU A 102 -4.22 -12.73 9.40
N THR A 103 -4.03 -11.95 10.48
CA THR A 103 -4.36 -12.43 11.85
C THR A 103 -4.67 -11.34 12.90
N LEU A 104 -5.36 -10.21 12.59
CA LEU A 104 -5.79 -9.29 13.68
C LEU A 104 -7.04 -8.41 13.41
N VAL A 105 -8.09 -8.96 12.81
CA VAL A 105 -9.29 -8.17 12.45
C VAL A 105 -10.26 -8.07 13.62
N GLY A 106 -9.98 -7.17 14.58
CA GLY A 106 -10.92 -6.85 15.66
C GLY A 106 -10.98 -5.36 15.95
N ALA A 107 -9.83 -4.76 16.25
CA ALA A 107 -9.74 -3.33 16.56
C ALA A 107 -9.85 -2.42 15.33
N ALA A 108 -9.51 -2.93 14.14
CA ALA A 108 -9.52 -2.13 12.92
C ALA A 108 -10.95 -1.68 12.57
N VAL A 109 -11.95 -2.57 12.56
CA VAL A 109 -13.31 -2.30 12.01
C VAL A 109 -13.96 -0.98 12.45
N ALA A 110 -13.78 -0.53 13.70
CA ALA A 110 -14.34 0.73 14.19
C ALA A 110 -13.64 1.98 13.62
N LEU A 111 -12.34 1.90 13.32
CA LEU A 111 -11.58 2.95 12.65
C LEU A 111 -11.89 3.02 11.14
N LEU A 112 -12.57 2.01 10.60
CA LEU A 112 -12.68 1.77 9.17
C LEU A 112 -14.02 2.20 8.54
N ALA A 113 -15.03 2.49 9.37
CA ALA A 113 -16.37 2.85 8.91
C ALA A 113 -16.47 4.13 8.05
N ASN A 114 -15.38 4.91 7.94
CA ASN A 114 -15.36 6.21 7.26
C ASN A 114 -14.28 6.33 6.16
N CYS A 115 -13.78 5.21 5.63
CA CYS A 115 -12.79 5.24 4.57
C CYS A 115 -13.44 5.50 3.19
N THR A 116 -12.81 6.34 2.38
CA THR A 116 -13.20 6.65 1.00
C THR A 116 -12.08 6.21 0.07
N ILE A 117 -12.40 5.44 -0.98
CA ILE A 117 -11.42 5.00 -1.96
C ILE A 117 -11.56 5.83 -3.22
N GLU A 118 -10.48 6.49 -3.65
CA GLU A 118 -10.43 7.25 -4.89
C GLU A 118 -9.57 6.51 -5.90
N VAL A 119 -10.10 6.32 -7.10
CA VAL A 119 -9.40 5.70 -8.21
C VAL A 119 -9.14 6.77 -9.27
N GLU A 120 -7.87 7.10 -9.47
CA GLU A 120 -7.41 8.03 -10.50
C GLU A 120 -7.09 7.24 -11.78
N LYS A 121 -7.67 7.70 -12.88
CA LYS A 121 -7.54 7.09 -14.21
C LYS A 121 -6.46 7.78 -15.04
N HIS A 122 -6.08 7.16 -16.16
CA HIS A 122 -5.11 7.75 -17.12
C HIS A 122 -5.53 9.14 -17.62
N ASP A 123 -6.83 9.36 -17.77
CA ASP A 123 -7.43 10.64 -18.17
C ASP A 123 -7.47 11.68 -17.03
N LYS A 124 -6.85 11.41 -15.88
CA LYS A 124 -6.92 12.22 -14.64
C LYS A 124 -8.31 12.35 -14.03
N SER A 125 -9.30 11.65 -14.57
CA SER A 125 -10.62 11.53 -13.95
C SER A 125 -10.55 10.68 -12.68
N VAL A 126 -11.16 11.18 -11.61
CA VAL A 126 -11.20 10.52 -10.29
C VAL A 126 -12.56 9.88 -10.10
N THR A 127 -12.60 8.58 -9.82
CA THR A 127 -13.80 7.85 -9.43
C THR A 127 -13.75 7.56 -7.94
N VAL A 128 -14.75 8.03 -7.19
CA VAL A 128 -14.85 7.80 -5.75
C VAL A 128 -15.72 6.56 -5.52
N LEU A 129 -15.13 5.54 -4.90
CA LEU A 129 -15.83 4.36 -4.40
C LEU A 129 -16.02 4.55 -2.89
N LYS A 130 -17.26 4.77 -2.48
CA LYS A 130 -17.64 4.77 -1.07
C LYS A 130 -18.07 3.37 -0.68
N GLU A 131 -17.60 2.91 0.46
CA GLU A 131 -18.14 1.73 1.09
C GLU A 131 -19.45 2.11 1.78
N GLU A 132 -20.59 1.86 1.13
CA GLU A 132 -21.89 1.93 1.80
C GLU A 132 -22.16 0.58 2.44
N LYS A 133 -22.10 0.51 3.78
CA LYS A 133 -22.61 -0.68 4.46
C LYS A 133 -24.10 -0.79 4.22
N LYS A 134 -24.50 -1.79 3.41
CA LYS A 134 -25.85 -2.32 3.46
C LYS A 134 -26.04 -2.92 4.85
N LYS A 135 -26.89 -2.26 5.64
CA LYS A 135 -27.33 -2.73 6.95
C LYS A 135 -28.31 -3.87 6.71
N ASP A 136 -27.84 -5.11 6.83
CA ASP A 136 -28.71 -6.27 7.05
C ASP A 136 -28.95 -6.43 8.56
#